data_AF-A0A7X7F9L8-F1
#
_entry.id   AF-A0A7X7F9L8-F1
#
_cell.length_a   1.000
_cell.length_b   1.000
_cell.length_c   1.000
_cell.angle_alpha   90.00
_cell.angle_beta   90.00
_cell.angle_gamma   90.00
#
_symmetry.space_group_name_H-M   'P 1'
#
loop_
_entity.id
_entity.type
_entity.pdbx_description
1 polymer ?
#
loop_
_entity_poly.entity_id
_entity_poly.type
_entity_poly.pdbx_seq_one_letter_code
_entity_poly.pdbx_strand_id
1 'polypeptide(L)'
;MAFKQYILVCGGTACDSNRGVELSKALKSELETAGLKDDVQIVRTGCLGFCEKGPIVKILPENTFYVCVGPDDAREIVQEHLVKGRVVDRLLYNHKQGKSLVDIEGIDFYQKQFRIVLRNCGVIDPDKIDDYIAREGYQALEKVLFAMKPADVVAEVLKSGLRGRGGAGFPTGKKWEFAAAQPKGQKYMVCNADEG
;
A
#
# COMPACT_ATOMS: atom_id res chain seq x y z
N MET A 1 11.78 17.89 11.45
CA MET A 1 10.83 17.65 12.54
C MET A 1 10.13 16.34 12.26
N ALA A 2 10.04 15.43 13.23
CA ALA A 2 9.36 14.16 13.06
C ALA A 2 7.89 14.32 13.49
N PHE A 3 6.96 13.87 12.65
CA PHE A 3 5.54 13.84 13.01
C PHE A 3 5.31 12.85 14.15
N LYS A 4 4.40 13.18 15.07
CA LYS A 4 4.04 12.31 16.20
C LYS A 4 3.10 11.19 15.77
N GLN A 5 2.20 11.49 14.84
CA GLN A 5 1.18 10.56 14.36
C GLN A 5 1.05 10.64 12.83
N TYR A 6 0.60 9.53 12.24
CA TYR A 6 0.37 9.44 10.80
C TYR A 6 -1.03 8.93 10.53
N ILE A 7 -1.75 9.60 9.63
CA ILE A 7 -3.04 9.16 9.11
C ILE A 7 -2.81 8.60 7.70
N LEU A 8 -2.82 7.27 7.59
CA LEU A 8 -2.71 6.57 6.32
C LEU A 8 -4.12 6.43 5.72
N VAL A 9 -4.36 7.06 4.57
CA VAL A 9 -5.64 6.98 3.85
C VAL A 9 -5.45 6.08 2.64
N CYS A 10 -6.32 5.10 2.44
CA CYS A 10 -6.28 4.22 1.27
C CYS A 10 -6.56 5.02 -0.01
N GLY A 11 -5.58 5.07 -0.93
CA GLY A 11 -5.67 5.78 -2.21
C GLY A 11 -5.99 4.89 -3.41
N GLY A 12 -6.64 3.75 -3.20
CA GLY A 12 -7.11 2.91 -4.31
C GLY A 12 -8.30 3.54 -5.03
N THR A 13 -8.44 3.27 -6.33
CA THR A 13 -9.53 3.79 -7.18
C THR A 13 -10.91 3.56 -6.58
N ALA A 14 -11.18 2.39 -5.99
CA ALA A 14 -12.45 2.12 -5.32
C ALA A 14 -12.72 3.04 -4.11
N CYS A 15 -11.68 3.34 -3.31
CA CYS A 15 -11.80 4.28 -2.19
C CYS A 15 -11.96 5.71 -2.68
N ASP A 16 -11.29 6.09 -3.77
CA ASP A 16 -11.42 7.43 -4.35
C ASP A 16 -12.79 7.65 -5.01
N SER A 17 -13.31 6.65 -5.72
CA SER A 17 -14.70 6.63 -6.19
C SER A 17 -15.70 6.71 -5.04
N ASN A 18 -15.33 6.23 -3.84
CA ASN A 18 -16.10 6.39 -2.61
C ASN A 18 -15.63 7.61 -1.77
N ARG A 19 -15.32 8.73 -2.44
CA ARG A 19 -14.98 10.03 -1.81
C ARG A 19 -13.67 10.06 -1.00
N GLY A 20 -12.73 9.15 -1.24
CA GLY A 20 -11.43 9.09 -0.54
C GLY A 20 -10.56 10.34 -0.70
N VAL A 21 -10.62 11.02 -1.85
CA VAL A 21 -9.93 12.30 -2.07
C VAL A 21 -10.53 13.42 -1.22
N GLU A 22 -11.87 13.48 -1.14
CA GLU A 22 -12.58 14.45 -0.30
C GLU A 22 -12.28 14.21 1.18
N LEU A 23 -12.25 12.95 1.61
CA LEU A 23 -11.87 12.56 2.97
C LEU A 23 -10.46 13.07 3.32
N SER A 24 -9.49 12.89 2.42
CA SER A 24 -8.12 13.37 2.65
C SER A 24 -8.06 14.89 2.81
N LYS A 25 -8.86 15.63 2.03
CA LYS A 25 -8.97 17.09 2.13
C LYS A 25 -9.66 17.52 3.42
N ALA A 26 -10.74 16.84 3.81
CA ALA A 26 -11.48 17.10 5.04
C ALA A 26 -10.59 16.89 6.28
N LEU A 27 -9.88 15.75 6.35
CA LEU A 27 -8.91 15.48 7.41
C LEU A 27 -7.84 16.58 7.50
N LYS A 28 -7.31 17.03 6.36
CA LYS A 28 -6.31 18.10 6.33
C LYS A 28 -6.86 19.42 6.90
N SER A 29 -8.06 19.82 6.49
CA SER A 29 -8.72 21.04 6.98
C SER A 29 -8.99 20.98 8.49
N GLU A 30 -9.42 19.82 8.99
CA GLU A 30 -9.67 19.61 10.42
C GLU A 30 -8.38 19.61 11.24
N LEU A 31 -7.29 19.03 10.72
CA LEU A 31 -5.96 19.11 11.36
C LEU A 31 -5.44 20.55 11.45
N GLU A 32 -5.64 21.35 10.40
CA GLU A 32 -5.28 22.77 10.41
C GLU A 32 -6.09 23.55 11.45
N THR A 33 -7.40 23.29 11.53
CA THR A 33 -8.30 23.92 12.51
C THR A 33 -7.96 23.53 13.95
N ALA A 34 -7.54 22.28 14.18
CA ALA A 34 -7.10 21.79 15.47
C ALA A 34 -5.65 22.19 15.84
N GLY A 35 -4.92 22.87 14.95
CA GLY A 35 -3.52 23.24 15.18
C GLY A 35 -2.54 22.06 15.16
N LEU A 36 -2.92 20.92 14.58
CA LEU A 36 -2.16 19.67 14.57
C LEU A 36 -1.36 19.43 13.27
N LYS A 37 -1.35 20.40 12.34
CA LYS A 37 -0.72 20.26 11.02
C LYS A 37 0.78 19.90 11.05
N ASP A 38 1.49 20.31 12.09
CA ASP A 38 2.94 20.10 12.24
C ASP A 38 3.25 18.84 13.07
N ASP A 39 2.22 18.28 13.73
CA ASP A 39 2.32 17.09 14.57
C ASP A 39 1.81 15.82 13.87
N VAL A 40 0.90 15.97 12.89
CA VAL A 40 0.24 14.86 12.21
C VAL A 40 0.42 14.93 10.71
N GLN A 41 0.90 13.84 10.10
CA GLN A 41 1.01 13.73 8.65
C GLN A 41 -0.09 12.85 8.06
N ILE A 42 -0.78 13.36 7.05
CA ILE A 42 -1.66 12.53 6.21
C ILE A 42 -0.80 11.94 5.08
N VAL A 43 -0.90 10.62 4.91
CA VAL A 43 -0.23 9.88 3.83
C VAL A 43 -1.30 9.17 3.02
N ARG A 44 -1.36 9.47 1.72
CA ARG A 44 -2.17 8.67 0.80
C ARG A 44 -1.36 7.43 0.42
N THR A 45 -1.88 6.27 0.76
CA THR A 45 -1.19 4.99 0.54
C THR A 45 -1.72 4.27 -0.68
N GLY A 46 -0.99 3.26 -1.16
CA GLY A 46 -1.53 2.33 -2.15
C GLY A 46 -2.76 1.57 -1.65
N CYS A 47 -3.52 0.95 -2.57
CA CYS A 47 -4.77 0.25 -2.25
C CYS A 47 -4.60 -0.86 -1.20
N LEU A 48 -5.42 -0.85 -0.15
CA LEU A 48 -5.44 -1.89 0.88
C LEU A 48 -6.20 -3.16 0.45
N GLY A 49 -7.01 -3.10 -0.61
CA GLY A 49 -7.71 -4.26 -1.18
C GLY A 49 -8.99 -4.68 -0.44
N PHE A 50 -9.28 -4.14 0.73
CA PHE A 50 -10.51 -4.43 1.47
C PHE A 50 -11.67 -3.49 1.07
N CYS A 51 -12.01 -3.50 -0.21
CA CYS A 51 -12.87 -2.50 -0.85
C CYS A 51 -14.30 -2.44 -0.26
N GLU A 52 -14.84 -3.54 0.24
CA GLU A 52 -16.16 -3.59 0.90
C GLU A 52 -16.22 -2.69 2.15
N LYS A 53 -15.06 -2.39 2.75
CA LYS A 53 -14.91 -1.57 3.95
C LYS A 53 -14.23 -0.22 3.67
N GLY A 54 -14.12 0.15 2.40
CA GLY A 54 -13.52 1.42 1.97
C GLY A 54 -14.48 2.63 2.10
N PRO A 55 -13.97 3.86 2.28
CA PRO A 55 -12.57 4.22 2.46
C PRO A 55 -12.01 3.76 3.82
N ILE A 56 -10.73 3.39 3.80
CA ILE A 56 -10.01 2.91 4.98
C ILE A 56 -9.03 3.98 5.45
N VAL A 57 -9.01 4.21 6.76
CA VAL A 57 -8.05 5.09 7.42
C VAL A 57 -7.33 4.30 8.51
N LYS A 58 -6.01 4.37 8.52
CA LYS A 58 -5.17 3.76 9.55
C LYS A 58 -4.37 4.83 10.28
N ILE A 59 -4.38 4.81 11.60
CA ILE A 59 -3.63 5.77 12.43
C ILE A 59 -2.43 5.06 13.05
N LEU A 60 -1.25 5.64 12.90
CA LEU A 60 -0.01 5.21 13.53
C LEU A 60 0.46 6.26 14.55
N PRO A 61 1.14 5.85 15.63
CA PRO A 61 1.63 4.50 15.93
C PRO A 61 0.62 3.54 16.59
N GLU A 62 -0.56 4.02 16.98
CA GLU A 62 -1.59 3.24 17.71
C GLU A 62 -2.20 2.11 16.89
N ASN A 63 -1.85 2.02 15.61
CA ASN A 63 -2.28 0.97 14.69
C ASN A 63 -3.82 0.83 14.60
N THR A 64 -4.54 1.93 14.78
CA THR A 64 -6.00 1.94 14.74
C THR A 64 -6.49 1.84 13.31
N PHE A 65 -7.48 0.98 13.06
CA PHE A 65 -7.97 0.68 11.72
C PHE A 65 -9.45 1.05 11.58
N TYR A 66 -9.70 2.17 10.91
CA TYR A 66 -11.03 2.67 10.61
C TYR A 66 -11.50 2.25 9.22
N VAL A 67 -12.78 1.89 9.15
CA VAL A 67 -13.46 1.43 7.95
C VAL A 67 -14.69 2.28 7.65
N CYS A 68 -15.12 2.25 6.39
CA CYS A 68 -16.28 2.99 5.90
C CYS A 68 -16.24 4.48 6.25
N VAL A 69 -15.03 5.07 6.23
CA VAL A 69 -14.81 6.46 6.66
C VAL A 69 -15.25 7.41 5.56
N GLY A 70 -16.25 8.23 5.84
CA GLY A 70 -16.69 9.32 4.98
C GLY A 70 -16.00 10.65 5.29
N PRO A 71 -16.05 11.64 4.38
CA PRO A 71 -15.48 12.96 4.64
C PRO A 71 -16.06 13.66 5.88
N ASP A 72 -17.33 13.40 6.20
CA ASP A 72 -18.02 13.97 7.36
C ASP A 72 -17.51 13.40 8.69
N ASP A 73 -16.86 12.23 8.67
CA ASP A 73 -16.25 11.61 9.84
C ASP A 73 -14.91 12.24 10.22
N ALA A 74 -14.30 13.03 9.32
CA ALA A 74 -12.96 13.60 9.51
C ALA A 74 -12.86 14.43 10.80
N ARG A 75 -13.89 15.25 11.07
CA ARG A 75 -13.95 16.07 12.28
C ARG A 75 -14.00 15.22 13.54
N GLU A 76 -14.79 14.15 13.55
CA GLU A 76 -14.89 13.25 14.71
C GLU A 76 -13.55 12.53 14.95
N ILE A 77 -12.91 12.03 13.90
CA ILE A 77 -11.59 11.38 14.01
C ILE A 77 -10.55 12.36 14.59
N VAL A 78 -10.46 13.57 14.07
CA VAL A 78 -9.48 14.56 14.55
C VAL A 78 -9.78 14.95 16.00
N GLN A 79 -11.02 15.28 16.33
CA GLN A 79 -11.39 15.81 17.64
C GLN A 79 -11.41 14.74 18.74
N GLU A 80 -11.89 13.52 18.46
CA GLU A 80 -11.93 12.46 19.47
C GLU A 80 -10.59 11.72 19.53
N HIS A 81 -10.06 11.26 18.41
CA HIS A 81 -8.86 10.44 18.43
C HIS A 81 -7.61 11.29 18.63
N LEU A 82 -7.35 12.25 17.73
CA LEU A 82 -6.05 12.92 17.71
C LEU A 82 -5.93 13.98 18.82
N VAL A 83 -7.01 14.70 19.11
CA VAL A 83 -7.00 15.73 20.17
C VAL A 83 -7.23 15.13 21.56
N LYS A 84 -8.23 14.23 21.73
CA LYS A 84 -8.63 13.71 23.05
C LYS A 84 -8.10 12.31 23.37
N GLY A 85 -7.45 11.63 22.42
CA GLY A 85 -6.92 10.28 22.61
C GLY A 85 -7.98 9.19 22.68
N ARG A 86 -9.22 9.44 22.22
CA ARG A 86 -10.33 8.49 22.26
C ARG A 86 -10.67 7.98 20.87
N VAL A 87 -10.63 6.67 20.68
CA VAL A 87 -11.00 6.06 19.40
C VAL A 87 -12.48 6.26 19.08
N VAL A 88 -12.78 6.42 17.80
CA VAL A 88 -14.15 6.49 17.28
C VAL A 88 -14.71 5.07 17.09
N ASP A 89 -15.37 4.53 18.12
CA ASP A 89 -15.80 3.12 18.20
C ASP A 89 -16.67 2.65 17.02
N ARG A 90 -17.51 3.54 16.48
CA ARG A 90 -18.42 3.22 15.36
C ARG A 90 -17.68 2.99 14.03
N LEU A 91 -16.46 3.54 13.90
CA LEU A 91 -15.65 3.45 12.68
C LEU A 91 -14.63 2.31 12.75
N LEU A 92 -14.41 1.71 13.92
CA LEU A 92 -13.47 0.60 14.07
C LEU A 92 -13.93 -0.60 13.26
N TYR A 93 -13.00 -1.29 12.59
CA TYR A 93 -13.30 -2.55 11.90
C TYR A 93 -13.91 -3.60 12.85
N ASN A 94 -13.39 -3.65 14.07
CA ASN A 94 -13.93 -4.49 15.14
C ASN A 94 -13.98 -3.68 16.43
N HIS A 95 -15.13 -3.62 17.11
CA HIS A 95 -15.28 -2.88 18.37
C HIS A 95 -14.34 -3.36 19.49
N LYS A 96 -13.71 -4.54 19.35
CA LYS A 96 -12.63 -5.00 20.25
C LYS A 96 -11.28 -4.32 20.00
N GLN A 97 -11.09 -3.64 18.86
CA GLN A 97 -9.88 -2.88 18.53
C GLN A 97 -9.63 -1.74 19.52
N GLY A 98 -10.67 -1.16 20.13
CA GLY A 98 -10.52 -0.12 21.14
C GLY A 98 -9.76 -0.55 22.40
N LYS A 99 -9.46 -1.85 22.58
CA LYS A 99 -8.69 -2.40 23.71
C LYS A 99 -7.40 -3.12 23.32
N SER A 100 -7.15 -3.37 22.03
CA SER A 100 -6.01 -4.13 21.53
C SER A 100 -5.53 -3.53 20.23
N LEU A 101 -4.23 -3.23 20.14
CA LEU A 101 -3.55 -2.90 18.89
C LEU A 101 -3.82 -4.05 17.89
N VAL A 102 -4.75 -3.86 16.96
CA VAL A 102 -4.99 -4.86 15.91
C VAL A 102 -4.19 -4.43 14.72
N ASP A 103 -3.07 -5.13 14.51
CA ASP A 103 -2.35 -4.99 13.25
C ASP A 103 -3.20 -5.49 12.09
N ILE A 104 -2.79 -5.17 10.86
CA ILE A 104 -3.39 -5.75 9.65
C ILE A 104 -3.49 -7.28 9.75
N GLU A 105 -2.55 -7.92 10.44
CA GLU A 105 -2.54 -9.36 10.71
C GLU A 105 -3.66 -9.84 11.64
N GLY A 106 -4.25 -8.96 12.46
CA GLY A 106 -5.40 -9.29 13.31
C GLY A 106 -6.77 -9.05 12.64
N ILE A 107 -6.79 -8.67 11.36
CA ILE A 107 -8.01 -8.51 10.56
C ILE A 107 -8.26 -9.79 9.77
N ASP A 108 -9.40 -10.44 9.99
CA ASP A 108 -9.77 -11.74 9.38
C ASP A 108 -9.60 -11.75 7.85
N PHE A 109 -9.86 -10.62 7.19
CA PHE A 109 -9.71 -10.46 5.75
C PHE A 109 -8.26 -10.70 5.27
N TYR A 110 -7.25 -10.23 6.02
CA TYR A 110 -5.84 -10.34 5.63
C TYR A 110 -5.15 -11.59 6.15
N GLN A 111 -5.67 -12.21 7.22
CA GLN A 111 -5.02 -13.36 7.90
C GLN A 111 -4.68 -14.54 6.98
N LYS A 112 -5.49 -14.77 5.95
CA LYS A 112 -5.30 -15.89 5.01
C LYS A 112 -4.53 -15.50 3.74
N GLN A 113 -3.97 -14.30 3.69
CA GLN A 113 -3.31 -13.77 2.49
C GLN A 113 -1.78 -13.82 2.62
N PHE A 114 -1.11 -14.35 1.60
CA PHE A 114 0.34 -14.24 1.44
C PHE A 114 0.67 -13.06 0.51
N ARG A 115 0.83 -11.87 1.10
CA ARG A 115 1.00 -10.62 0.34
C ARG A 115 2.45 -10.40 -0.11
N ILE A 116 2.96 -11.20 -1.05
CA ILE A 116 4.34 -11.05 -1.54
C ILE A 116 4.51 -9.77 -2.38
N VAL A 117 3.70 -9.62 -3.44
CA VAL A 117 3.75 -8.44 -4.35
C VAL A 117 3.13 -7.21 -3.68
N LEU A 118 2.08 -7.41 -2.88
CA LEU A 118 1.31 -6.34 -2.25
C LEU A 118 1.80 -5.96 -0.85
N ARG A 119 3.00 -6.41 -0.41
CA ARG A 119 3.51 -6.22 0.96
C ARG A 119 3.62 -4.75 1.40
N ASN A 120 3.79 -3.84 0.44
CA ASN A 120 3.95 -2.40 0.73
C ASN A 120 2.63 -1.61 0.60
N CYS A 121 1.57 -2.18 0.01
CA CYS A 121 0.32 -1.47 -0.15
C CYS A 121 -0.35 -1.20 1.20
N GLY A 122 -0.76 0.05 1.43
CA GLY A 122 -1.30 0.50 2.71
C GLY A 122 -0.25 0.88 3.76
N VAL A 123 1.03 0.88 3.41
CA VAL A 123 2.15 1.17 4.33
C VAL A 123 3.02 2.33 3.84
N ILE A 124 3.18 2.48 2.52
CA ILE A 124 3.99 3.54 1.89
C ILE A 124 3.13 4.55 1.17
N ASP A 125 3.66 5.77 1.03
CA ASP A 125 3.25 6.72 0.00
C ASP A 125 3.78 6.23 -1.37
N PRO A 126 2.91 5.88 -2.35
CA PRO A 126 3.36 5.39 -3.64
C PRO A 126 4.11 6.44 -4.47
N ASP A 127 3.96 7.73 -4.15
CA ASP A 127 4.60 8.84 -4.87
C ASP A 127 5.95 9.26 -4.24
N LYS A 128 6.37 8.62 -3.14
CA LYS A 128 7.66 8.88 -2.49
C LYS A 128 8.61 7.71 -2.63
N ILE A 129 9.70 7.94 -3.36
CA ILE A 129 10.72 6.92 -3.58
C ILE A 129 11.40 6.46 -2.29
N ASP A 130 11.61 7.38 -1.34
CA ASP A 130 12.30 7.08 -0.07
C ASP A 130 11.51 6.08 0.79
N ASP A 131 10.18 6.15 0.79
CA ASP A 131 9.32 5.19 1.47
C ASP A 131 9.50 3.77 0.90
N TYR A 132 9.65 3.67 -0.43
CA TYR A 132 9.89 2.39 -1.09
C TYR A 132 11.29 1.85 -0.79
N ILE A 133 12.32 2.69 -0.86
CA ILE A 133 13.72 2.32 -0.53
C ILE A 133 13.84 1.88 0.93
N ALA A 134 13.21 2.60 1.87
CA ALA A 134 13.20 2.26 3.29
C ALA A 134 12.58 0.87 3.57
N ARG A 135 11.84 0.32 2.60
CA ARG A 135 11.25 -1.03 2.64
C ARG A 135 11.88 -1.97 1.62
N GLU A 136 13.20 -1.88 1.45
CA GLU A 136 14.01 -2.75 0.59
C GLU A 136 13.67 -2.64 -0.91
N GLY A 137 12.97 -1.56 -1.29
CA GLY A 137 12.73 -1.22 -2.68
C GLY A 137 14.05 -1.07 -3.43
N TYR A 138 14.08 -1.55 -4.68
CA TYR A 138 15.26 -1.58 -5.56
C TYR A 138 16.45 -2.45 -5.11
N GLN A 139 16.43 -3.09 -3.94
CA GLN A 139 17.52 -3.97 -3.50
C GLN A 139 17.81 -5.10 -4.52
N ALA A 140 16.76 -5.68 -5.11
CA ALA A 140 16.92 -6.68 -6.16
C ALA A 140 17.52 -6.09 -7.44
N LEU A 141 17.18 -4.83 -7.78
CA LEU A 141 17.73 -4.15 -8.95
C LEU A 141 19.22 -3.86 -8.76
N GLU A 142 19.62 -3.38 -7.58
CA GLU A 142 21.02 -3.19 -7.22
C GLU A 142 21.83 -4.48 -7.43
N LYS A 143 21.36 -5.60 -6.85
CA LYS A 143 21.99 -6.92 -7.04
C LYS A 143 22.12 -7.30 -8.52
N VAL A 144 21.05 -7.08 -9.30
CA VAL A 144 21.04 -7.39 -10.74
C VAL A 144 22.06 -6.55 -11.52
N LEU A 145 22.17 -5.26 -11.19
CA LEU A 145 23.06 -4.33 -11.91
C LEU A 145 24.54 -4.55 -11.61
N PHE A 146 24.88 -4.88 -10.35
CA PHE A 146 26.27 -4.88 -9.90
C PHE A 146 26.85 -6.27 -9.63
N ALA A 147 26.01 -7.30 -9.43
CA ALA A 147 26.46 -8.61 -8.98
C ALA A 147 25.99 -9.79 -9.86
N MET A 148 25.21 -9.54 -10.92
CA MET A 148 24.67 -10.60 -11.78
C MET A 148 24.95 -10.33 -13.26
N LYS A 149 25.12 -11.40 -14.03
CA LYS A 149 25.06 -11.35 -15.49
C LYS A 149 23.61 -11.54 -15.96
N PRO A 150 23.25 -11.09 -17.17
CA PRO A 150 21.90 -11.31 -17.72
C PRO A 150 21.46 -12.78 -17.71
N ALA A 151 22.37 -13.72 -17.95
CA ALA A 151 22.10 -15.16 -17.89
C ALA A 151 21.70 -15.63 -16.48
N ASP A 152 22.33 -15.08 -15.43
CA ASP A 152 22.03 -15.42 -14.04
C ASP A 152 20.62 -14.95 -13.67
N VAL A 153 20.19 -13.79 -14.19
CA VAL A 153 18.83 -13.26 -13.97
C VAL A 153 17.78 -14.17 -14.60
N VAL A 154 18.00 -14.62 -15.85
CA VAL A 154 17.10 -15.55 -16.54
C VAL A 154 17.02 -16.88 -15.76
N ALA A 155 18.15 -17.39 -15.30
CA ALA A 155 18.21 -18.61 -14.51
C ALA A 155 17.46 -18.49 -13.18
N GLU A 156 17.60 -17.37 -12.47
CA GLU A 156 16.90 -17.12 -11.20
C GLU A 156 15.37 -17.06 -11.41
N VAL A 157 14.90 -16.36 -12.46
CA VAL A 157 13.47 -16.29 -12.78
C VAL A 157 12.94 -17.66 -13.24
N LEU A 158 13.73 -18.43 -13.99
CA LEU A 158 13.36 -19.81 -14.35
C LEU A 158 13.23 -20.70 -13.11
N LYS A 159 14.22 -20.65 -12.21
CA LYS A 159 14.24 -21.38 -10.94
C LYS A 159 13.07 -21.03 -10.02
N SER A 160 12.63 -19.77 -10.03
CA SER A 160 11.48 -19.31 -9.22
C SER A 160 10.15 -20.00 -9.57
N GLY A 161 10.05 -20.59 -10.77
CA GLY A 161 8.80 -21.17 -11.26
C GLY A 161 7.72 -20.13 -11.59
N LEU A 162 8.07 -18.84 -11.70
CA LEU A 162 7.11 -17.78 -12.01
C LEU A 162 6.41 -18.05 -13.35
N ARG A 163 5.09 -17.91 -13.35
CA ARG A 163 4.22 -18.04 -14.52
C ARG A 163 3.57 -16.70 -14.84
N GLY A 164 3.30 -16.45 -16.12
CA GLY A 164 2.61 -15.25 -16.57
C GLY A 164 1.25 -15.08 -15.89
N ARG A 165 1.01 -13.91 -15.32
CA ARG A 165 -0.20 -13.61 -14.54
C ARG A 165 -1.37 -13.05 -15.34
N GLY A 166 -1.17 -12.76 -16.63
CA GLY A 166 -2.25 -12.38 -17.56
C GLY A 166 -3.12 -13.54 -18.07
N GLY A 167 -3.35 -14.57 -17.27
CA GLY A 167 -4.22 -15.71 -17.63
C GLY A 167 -3.53 -16.92 -18.27
N ALA A 168 -2.74 -16.73 -19.33
CA ALA A 168 -2.17 -17.85 -20.10
C ALA A 168 -1.18 -18.75 -19.32
N GLY A 169 -0.59 -18.25 -18.22
CA GLY A 169 0.23 -19.06 -17.33
C GLY A 169 1.51 -19.62 -17.95
N PHE A 170 2.02 -19.04 -19.04
CA PHE A 170 3.28 -19.49 -19.64
C PHE A 170 4.47 -19.22 -18.69
N PRO A 171 5.47 -20.12 -18.55
CA PRO A 171 6.61 -19.89 -17.65
C PRO A 171 7.41 -18.64 -18.04
N THR A 172 7.51 -17.68 -17.12
CA THR A 172 8.15 -16.37 -17.37
C THR A 172 9.63 -16.54 -17.71
N GLY A 173 10.37 -17.36 -16.95
CA GLY A 173 11.79 -17.61 -17.21
C GLY A 173 12.06 -18.21 -18.59
N LYS A 174 11.21 -19.13 -19.05
CA LYS A 174 11.32 -19.73 -20.39
C LYS A 174 11.06 -18.72 -21.51
N LYS A 175 10.10 -17.80 -21.31
CA LYS A 175 9.85 -16.70 -22.24
C LYS A 175 11.07 -15.78 -22.35
N TRP A 176 11.73 -15.48 -21.23
CA TRP A 176 12.92 -14.64 -21.19
C TRP A 176 14.13 -15.34 -21.82
N GLU A 177 14.30 -16.65 -21.61
CA GLU A 177 15.33 -17.46 -22.26
C GLU A 177 15.22 -17.41 -23.79
N PHE A 178 14.01 -17.60 -24.34
CA PHE A 178 13.77 -17.52 -25.78
C PHE A 178 14.09 -16.14 -26.36
N ALA A 179 13.72 -15.07 -25.64
CA ALA A 179 14.03 -13.70 -26.04
C ALA A 179 15.54 -13.42 -25.96
N ALA A 180 16.23 -13.95 -24.95
CA ALA A 180 17.66 -13.80 -24.78
C ALA A 180 18.45 -14.51 -25.90
N ALA A 181 18.00 -15.70 -26.32
CA ALA A 181 18.61 -16.51 -27.38
C ALA A 181 18.52 -15.90 -28.79
N GLN A 182 17.62 -14.94 -29.02
CA GLN A 182 17.54 -14.24 -30.31
C GLN A 182 18.84 -13.45 -30.60
N PRO A 183 19.23 -13.33 -31.89
CA PRO A 183 20.42 -12.60 -32.31
C PRO A 183 20.57 -11.23 -31.67
N LYS A 184 21.82 -10.76 -31.56
CA LYS A 184 22.12 -9.44 -31.02
C LYS A 184 21.43 -8.36 -31.87
N GLY A 185 20.84 -7.38 -31.21
CA GLY A 185 20.07 -6.30 -31.82
C GLY A 185 19.21 -5.58 -30.79
N GLN A 186 18.37 -4.65 -31.26
CA GLN A 186 17.40 -3.98 -30.40
C GLN A 186 16.39 -4.98 -29.85
N LYS A 187 16.16 -4.93 -28.53
CA LYS A 187 15.13 -5.72 -27.84
C LYS A 187 14.17 -4.79 -27.11
N TYR A 188 12.97 -5.26 -26.86
CA TYR A 188 11.91 -4.49 -26.19
C TYR A 188 11.37 -5.28 -25.00
N MET A 189 11.02 -4.56 -23.94
CA MET A 189 10.23 -5.07 -22.82
C MET A 189 8.89 -4.34 -22.86
N VAL A 190 7.80 -5.09 -22.99
CA VAL A 190 6.44 -4.54 -23.06
C VAL A 190 5.68 -5.01 -21.83
N CYS A 191 5.22 -4.05 -21.03
CA CYS A 191 4.27 -4.31 -19.95
C CYS A 191 2.87 -4.21 -20.53
N ASN A 192 2.08 -5.28 -20.45
CA ASN A 192 0.66 -5.21 -20.74
C ASN A 192 -0.08 -4.80 -19.45
N ALA A 193 -0.63 -3.59 -19.44
CA ALA A 193 -1.46 -3.05 -18.37
C ALA A 193 -2.92 -2.80 -18.84
N ASP A 194 -3.31 -3.40 -19.96
CA ASP A 194 -4.68 -3.41 -20.48
C ASP A 194 -5.50 -4.47 -19.73
N GLU A 195 -5.82 -4.19 -18.46
CA GLU A 195 -6.66 -5.02 -17.59
C GLU A 195 -8.14 -4.84 -17.95
N GLY A 196 -8.55 -5.43 -19.08
CA GLY A 196 -9.92 -5.38 -19.62
C GLY A 196 -10.99 -6.14 -18.85
#